data_AF-A0A453IGM9-F1
#
_entry.id   AF-A0A453IGM9-F1
#
_cell.length_a   1.000
_cell.length_b   1.000
_cell.length_c   1.000
_cell.angle_alpha   90.00
_cell.angle_beta   90.00
_cell.angle_gamma   90.00
#
_symmetry.space_group_name_H-M   'P 1'
#
loop_
_entity.id
_entity.type
_entity.pdbx_description
1 polymer ?
#
loop_
_entity_poly.entity_id
_entity_poly.type
_entity_poly.pdbx_seq_one_letter_code
_entity_poly.pdbx_strand_id
1 'polypeptide(L)'
;MCPLLTETANEDEDSDLAADRSAAEVIDTMAINLPRHVFGPVLEFASVNFRHVNPKYREAAVTSLGVVSEGCSEHFKDKLEECLKVVLEALKDQEQMVRGAASFALGQFAEHLQPEILSHYESVLPCILNALEDPSDEVKEKSYYALAAFCEDMGEDILPYLEPLICRLVISLQSSPRNLQETCMSAIGSVAAAAEQAFIPYAEKVLEMMKGFMVLTKDEDLCARARATEVVGIVAMAVGRTRMEAILPPFIEAAISGFGLDYSELREYTHGFFSNVAEILDDSFSQYLPHVVPLAFSSCNLDDGSAVDIDDADGVDNGFSGVSSDDDDDDEPRVRNISVRTGVLDEKAAATQAIGFFALHTKSAYAPYP
;
A
#
# COMPACT_ATOMS: atom_id res chain seq x y z
N MET A 1 24.05 1.54 -13.71
CA MET A 1 22.59 1.39 -13.51
C MET A 1 21.92 2.73 -13.30
N CYS A 2 22.27 3.56 -12.31
CA CYS A 2 21.57 4.82 -12.02
C CYS A 2 21.38 5.78 -13.22
N PRO A 3 22.36 5.98 -14.15
CA PRO A 3 22.11 6.80 -15.34
C PRO A 3 20.99 6.30 -16.26
N LEU A 4 20.70 4.99 -16.27
CA LEU A 4 19.61 4.41 -17.06
C LEU A 4 18.23 4.82 -16.54
N LEU A 5 18.13 5.25 -15.27
CA LEU A 5 16.90 5.85 -14.72
C LEU A 5 16.55 7.18 -15.43
N THR A 6 17.50 7.78 -16.16
CA THR A 6 17.22 9.00 -16.95
C THR A 6 16.61 8.70 -18.32
N GLU A 7 16.59 7.44 -18.74
CA GLU A 7 16.09 6.97 -20.03
C GLU A 7 14.61 6.58 -19.92
N THR A 8 13.77 7.50 -19.44
CA THR A 8 12.31 7.31 -19.41
C THR A 8 11.77 7.08 -20.83
N ALA A 9 11.07 5.96 -21.02
CA ALA A 9 10.37 5.65 -22.27
C ALA A 9 9.35 6.76 -22.57
N ASN A 10 9.14 7.07 -23.85
CA ASN A 10 8.11 8.06 -24.22
C ASN A 10 6.72 7.51 -23.84
N GLU A 11 5.79 8.40 -23.47
CA GLU A 11 4.41 8.07 -23.04
C GLU A 11 3.61 7.20 -24.05
N ASP A 12 4.10 7.04 -25.29
CA ASP A 12 3.50 6.22 -26.34
C ASP A 12 4.08 4.79 -26.46
N GLU A 13 5.08 4.41 -25.65
CA GLU A 13 5.65 3.07 -25.62
C GLU A 13 5.22 2.34 -24.33
N ASP A 14 4.06 1.69 -24.37
CA ASP A 14 3.67 0.60 -23.45
C ASP A 14 4.61 -0.60 -23.66
N SER A 15 5.88 -0.41 -23.30
CA SER A 15 6.84 -1.48 -23.15
C SER A 15 6.85 -1.84 -21.67
N ASP A 16 6.37 -3.03 -21.34
CA ASP A 16 6.56 -3.68 -20.03
C ASP A 16 8.06 -3.79 -19.63
N LEU A 17 8.97 -3.35 -20.50
CA LEU A 17 10.44 -3.33 -20.37
C LEU A 17 11.02 -1.92 -20.52
N ALA A 18 10.35 -0.88 -19.99
CA ALA A 18 10.93 0.46 -19.97
C ALA A 18 12.29 0.45 -19.22
N ALA A 19 13.31 1.06 -19.82
CA ALA A 19 14.70 0.94 -19.37
C ALA A 19 14.92 1.49 -17.96
N ASP A 20 14.19 2.52 -17.58
CA ASP A 20 14.15 3.13 -16.26
C ASP A 20 13.54 2.18 -15.21
N ARG A 21 12.40 1.55 -15.50
CA ARG A 21 11.76 0.57 -14.59
C ARG A 21 12.64 -0.66 -14.37
N SER A 22 13.15 -1.23 -15.46
CA SER A 22 14.09 -2.36 -15.40
C SER A 22 15.37 -2.01 -14.62
N ALA A 23 15.87 -0.78 -14.79
CA ALA A 23 17.03 -0.32 -14.04
C ALA A 23 16.73 -0.17 -12.54
N ALA A 24 15.54 0.34 -12.17
CA ALA A 24 15.11 0.45 -10.78
C ALA A 24 15.01 -0.93 -10.12
N GLU A 25 14.37 -1.91 -10.77
CA GLU A 25 14.23 -3.28 -10.26
C GLU A 25 15.59 -3.98 -10.05
N VAL A 26 16.52 -3.81 -10.99
CA VAL A 26 17.88 -4.34 -10.85
C VAL A 26 18.62 -3.67 -9.70
N ILE A 27 18.49 -2.34 -9.55
CA ILE A 27 19.11 -1.61 -8.44
C ILE A 27 18.54 -2.09 -7.10
N ASP A 28 17.23 -2.27 -7.00
CA ASP A 28 16.55 -2.77 -5.80
C ASP A 28 17.03 -4.18 -5.45
N THR A 29 16.97 -5.10 -6.42
CA THR A 29 17.46 -6.48 -6.24
C THR A 29 18.92 -6.50 -5.79
N MET A 30 19.77 -5.64 -6.37
CA MET A 30 21.15 -5.48 -5.93
C MET A 30 21.26 -4.88 -4.53
N ALA A 31 20.39 -3.93 -4.15
CA ALA A 31 20.39 -3.33 -2.83
C ALA A 31 20.05 -4.35 -1.75
N ILE A 32 19.06 -5.22 -2.00
CA ILE A 32 18.67 -6.31 -1.10
C ILE A 32 19.81 -7.32 -0.92
N ASN A 33 20.46 -7.72 -2.02
CA ASN A 33 21.45 -8.81 -2.00
C ASN A 33 22.89 -8.34 -1.73
N LEU A 34 23.24 -7.10 -2.08
CA LEU A 34 24.60 -6.56 -2.07
C LEU A 34 24.67 -5.11 -1.52
N PRO A 35 24.05 -4.80 -0.37
CA PRO A 35 23.84 -3.41 0.07
C PRO A 35 25.14 -2.61 0.23
N ARG A 36 26.20 -3.25 0.73
CA ARG A 36 27.53 -2.63 0.90
C ARG A 36 28.15 -2.12 -0.40
N HIS A 37 27.79 -2.72 -1.52
CA HIS A 37 28.32 -2.38 -2.84
C HIS A 37 27.40 -1.44 -3.62
N VAL A 38 26.13 -1.31 -3.21
CA VAL A 38 25.12 -0.49 -3.89
C VAL A 38 24.99 0.89 -3.27
N PHE A 39 24.93 0.99 -1.94
CA PHE A 39 24.60 2.23 -1.27
C PHE A 39 25.58 3.37 -1.59
N GLY A 40 26.89 3.10 -1.53
CA GLY A 40 27.93 4.10 -1.80
C GLY A 40 27.83 4.72 -3.21
N PRO A 41 27.81 3.91 -4.28
CA PRO A 41 27.61 4.41 -5.65
C PRO A 41 26.29 5.16 -5.87
N VAL A 42 25.19 4.71 -5.25
CA VAL A 42 23.89 5.39 -5.36
C VAL A 42 23.93 6.74 -4.66
N LEU A 43 24.51 6.81 -3.46
CA LEU A 43 24.69 8.06 -2.73
C LEU A 43 25.55 9.04 -3.53
N GLU A 44 26.68 8.59 -4.10
CA GLU A 44 27.52 9.42 -4.95
C GLU A 44 26.75 9.96 -6.17
N PHE A 45 25.99 9.10 -6.86
CA PHE A 45 25.17 9.51 -7.99
C PHE A 45 24.13 10.55 -7.57
N ALA A 46 23.41 10.33 -6.46
CA ALA A 46 22.41 11.26 -5.97
C ALA A 46 23.01 12.62 -5.60
N SER A 47 24.12 12.63 -4.85
CA SER A 47 24.83 13.85 -4.44
C SER A 47 25.33 14.69 -5.63
N VAL A 48 25.73 14.05 -6.73
CA VAL A 48 26.17 14.75 -7.94
C VAL A 48 24.99 15.30 -8.76
N ASN A 49 23.87 14.58 -8.81
CA ASN A 49 22.82 14.81 -9.80
C ASN A 49 21.57 15.51 -9.27
N PHE A 50 21.36 15.63 -7.96
CA PHE A 50 20.14 16.22 -7.41
C PHE A 50 19.91 17.70 -7.77
N ARG A 51 20.95 18.42 -8.20
CA ARG A 51 20.88 19.80 -8.72
C ARG A 51 21.25 19.92 -10.20
N HIS A 52 21.20 18.81 -10.93
CA HIS A 52 21.56 18.78 -12.33
C HIS A 52 20.60 19.64 -13.18
N VAL A 53 21.12 20.29 -14.22
CA VAL A 53 20.34 21.18 -15.10
C VAL A 53 19.21 20.43 -15.82
N ASN A 54 19.46 19.19 -16.19
CA ASN A 54 18.46 18.30 -16.78
C ASN A 54 17.62 17.63 -15.66
N PRO A 55 16.29 17.81 -15.63
CA PRO A 55 15.41 17.26 -14.60
C PRO A 55 15.40 15.74 -14.52
N LYS A 56 15.62 15.02 -15.63
CA LYS A 56 15.70 13.55 -15.64
C LYS A 56 16.79 13.03 -14.69
N TYR A 57 17.90 13.76 -14.57
CA TYR A 57 18.97 13.41 -13.62
C TYR A 57 18.60 13.71 -12.17
N ARG A 58 17.80 14.76 -11.93
CA ARG A 58 17.31 15.09 -10.58
C ARG A 58 16.28 14.08 -10.11
N GLU A 59 15.35 13.72 -10.99
CA GLU A 59 14.39 12.63 -10.78
C GLU A 59 15.13 11.32 -10.49
N ALA A 60 16.02 10.87 -11.39
CA ALA A 60 16.80 9.65 -11.21
C ALA A 60 17.60 9.63 -9.90
N ALA A 61 18.17 10.76 -9.48
CA ALA A 61 18.90 10.88 -8.21
C ALA A 61 17.98 10.55 -7.03
N VAL A 62 16.79 11.13 -7.00
CA VAL A 62 15.84 10.99 -5.89
C VAL A 62 15.15 9.62 -5.92
N THR A 63 14.73 9.16 -7.10
CA THR A 63 14.19 7.81 -7.30
C THR A 63 15.17 6.74 -6.83
N SER A 64 16.46 6.87 -7.19
CA SER A 64 17.47 5.89 -6.78
C SER A 64 17.66 5.80 -5.27
N LEU A 65 17.48 6.91 -4.53
CA LEU A 65 17.51 6.89 -3.07
C LEU A 65 16.30 6.13 -2.50
N GLY A 66 15.10 6.39 -3.02
CA GLY A 66 13.89 5.69 -2.61
C GLY A 66 13.95 4.19 -2.88
N VAL A 67 14.40 3.80 -4.08
CA VAL A 67 14.51 2.39 -4.50
C VAL A 67 15.44 1.59 -3.59
N VAL A 68 16.54 2.16 -3.10
CA VAL A 68 17.49 1.41 -2.27
C VAL A 68 17.19 1.46 -0.77
N SER A 69 16.12 2.12 -0.33
CA SER A 69 15.86 2.34 1.10
C SER A 69 15.66 1.04 1.87
N GLU A 70 14.92 0.08 1.31
CA GLU A 70 14.69 -1.23 1.93
C GLU A 70 15.99 -2.02 2.09
N GLY A 71 16.63 -2.37 0.97
CA GLY A 71 17.83 -3.19 0.96
C GLY A 71 19.03 -2.55 1.67
N CYS A 72 19.14 -1.21 1.66
CA CYS A 72 20.24 -0.47 2.26
C CYS A 72 19.90 0.25 3.58
N SER A 73 18.77 -0.06 4.22
CA SER A 73 18.28 0.61 5.45
C SER A 73 19.35 0.84 6.52
N GLU A 74 20.16 -0.17 6.84
CA GLU A 74 21.25 -0.05 7.82
C GLU A 74 22.31 1.00 7.45
N HIS A 75 22.57 1.23 6.16
CA HIS A 75 23.54 2.22 5.69
C HIS A 75 22.96 3.63 5.66
N PHE A 76 21.62 3.76 5.59
CA PHE A 76 20.95 5.05 5.68
C PHE A 76 21.07 5.69 7.06
N LYS A 77 21.19 4.92 8.15
CA LYS A 77 21.19 5.46 9.53
C LYS A 77 22.18 6.62 9.74
N ASP A 78 23.39 6.49 9.22
CA ASP A 78 24.43 7.52 9.34
C ASP A 78 24.30 8.67 8.32
N LYS A 79 23.41 8.52 7.33
CA LYS A 79 23.27 9.39 6.16
C LYS A 79 21.87 9.96 5.96
N LEU A 80 20.93 9.59 6.81
CA LEU A 80 19.51 9.89 6.64
C LEU A 80 19.25 11.38 6.54
N GLU A 81 19.88 12.20 7.39
CA GLU A 81 19.71 13.66 7.35
C GLU A 81 20.21 14.27 6.03
N GLU A 82 21.28 13.73 5.45
CA GLU A 82 21.81 14.17 4.15
C GLU A 82 20.87 13.77 3.01
N CYS A 83 20.39 12.52 3.01
CA CYS A 83 19.44 12.02 2.02
C CYS A 83 18.09 12.75 2.11
N LEU A 84 17.57 12.98 3.32
CA LEU A 84 16.33 13.74 3.54
C LEU A 84 16.44 15.16 3.01
N LYS A 85 17.57 15.85 3.19
CA LYS A 85 17.77 17.18 2.59
C LYS A 85 17.60 17.17 1.07
N VAL A 86 18.14 16.14 0.40
CA VAL A 86 18.00 15.96 -1.05
C VAL A 86 16.52 15.74 -1.42
N VAL A 87 15.83 14.82 -0.75
CA VAL A 87 14.42 14.49 -1.02
C VAL A 87 13.51 15.71 -0.76
N LEU A 88 13.68 16.38 0.38
CA LEU A 88 12.85 17.54 0.75
C LEU A 88 13.10 18.78 -0.12
N GLU A 89 14.31 18.94 -0.70
CA GLU A 89 14.58 19.96 -1.72
C GLU A 89 13.87 19.61 -3.04
N ALA A 90 13.90 18.34 -3.43
CA ALA A 90 13.25 17.85 -4.66
C ALA A 90 11.71 17.94 -4.63
N LEU A 91 11.07 17.87 -3.45
CA LEU A 91 9.63 18.16 -3.30
C LEU A 91 9.24 19.59 -3.74
N LYS A 92 10.20 20.51 -3.84
CA LYS A 92 10.00 21.92 -4.24
C LYS A 92 10.49 22.20 -5.65
N ASP A 93 10.79 21.15 -6.42
CA ASP A 93 11.30 21.28 -7.78
C ASP A 93 10.25 21.89 -8.73
N GLN A 94 10.73 22.56 -9.78
CA GLN A 94 9.84 23.15 -10.79
C GLN A 94 9.15 22.09 -11.65
N GLU A 95 9.81 20.94 -11.86
CA GLU A 95 9.31 19.86 -12.71
C GLU A 95 8.52 18.84 -11.91
N GLN A 96 7.31 18.51 -12.38
CA GLN A 96 6.40 17.59 -11.68
C GLN A 96 7.00 16.19 -11.48
N MET A 97 7.77 15.69 -12.46
CA MET A 97 8.42 14.38 -12.40
C MET A 97 9.39 14.26 -11.21
N VAL A 98 10.13 15.35 -10.92
CA VAL A 98 11.08 15.39 -9.80
C VAL A 98 10.33 15.46 -8.47
N ARG A 99 9.24 16.24 -8.39
CA ARG A 99 8.40 16.31 -7.19
C ARG A 99 7.72 14.96 -6.91
N GLY A 100 7.23 14.28 -7.94
CA GLY A 100 6.64 12.95 -7.84
C GLY A 100 7.65 11.91 -7.35
N ALA A 101 8.85 11.89 -7.92
CA ALA A 101 9.95 11.02 -7.45
C ALA A 101 10.33 11.30 -5.99
N ALA A 102 10.29 12.56 -5.56
CA ALA A 102 10.55 12.93 -4.18
C ALA A 102 9.45 12.45 -3.22
N SER A 103 8.17 12.57 -3.59
CA SER A 103 7.07 12.02 -2.81
C SER A 103 7.17 10.49 -2.70
N PHE A 104 7.48 9.80 -3.80
CA PHE A 104 7.73 8.36 -3.79
C PHE A 104 8.88 7.97 -2.85
N ALA A 105 10.05 8.60 -3.01
CA ALA A 105 11.22 8.31 -2.18
C ALA A 105 10.96 8.57 -0.69
N LEU A 106 10.16 9.58 -0.37
CA LEU A 106 9.78 9.88 1.00
C LEU A 106 8.85 8.81 1.60
N GLY A 107 7.92 8.25 0.82
CA GLY A 107 7.12 7.09 1.25
C GLY A 107 7.98 5.85 1.47
N GLN A 108 8.89 5.53 0.53
CA GLN A 108 9.85 4.44 0.71
C GLN A 108 10.76 4.62 1.93
N PHE A 109 11.11 5.87 2.28
CA PHE A 109 11.85 6.13 3.50
C PHE A 109 10.98 5.92 4.73
N ALA A 110 9.71 6.34 4.68
CA ALA A 110 8.77 6.18 5.77
C ALA A 110 8.49 4.70 6.06
N GLU A 111 8.42 3.82 5.06
CA GLU A 111 8.21 2.38 5.29
C GLU A 111 9.46 1.67 5.82
N HIS A 112 10.64 2.01 5.28
CA HIS A 112 11.82 1.15 5.45
C HIS A 112 12.92 1.71 6.35
N LEU A 113 12.88 3.00 6.69
CA LEU A 113 13.92 3.67 7.51
C LEU A 113 13.42 3.98 8.92
N GLN A 114 12.55 3.10 9.44
CA GLN A 114 12.03 3.14 10.80
C GLN A 114 13.01 2.52 11.81
N PRO A 115 13.12 3.08 13.03
CA PRO A 115 12.41 4.25 13.56
C PRO A 115 13.12 5.59 13.27
N GLU A 116 14.29 5.58 12.62
CA GLU A 116 15.16 6.76 12.50
C GLU A 116 14.47 7.94 11.79
N ILE A 117 13.66 7.66 10.76
CA ILE A 117 12.95 8.71 10.01
C ILE A 117 11.94 9.49 10.83
N LEU A 118 11.30 8.87 11.83
CA LEU A 118 10.33 9.57 12.67
C LEU A 118 10.96 10.72 13.43
N SER A 119 12.24 10.62 13.80
CA SER A 119 12.97 11.73 14.45
C SER A 119 13.04 13.02 13.62
N HIS A 120 12.66 12.96 12.34
CA HIS A 120 12.63 14.08 11.40
C HIS A 120 11.21 14.60 11.08
N TYR A 121 10.16 14.14 11.78
CA TYR A 121 8.75 14.48 11.48
C TYR A 121 8.50 15.99 11.37
N GLU A 122 9.16 16.82 12.19
CA GLU A 122 9.00 18.28 12.20
C GLU A 122 9.40 18.92 10.86
N SER A 123 10.36 18.31 10.16
CA SER A 123 10.83 18.76 8.84
C SER A 123 10.06 18.10 7.69
N VAL A 124 9.61 16.87 7.89
CA VAL A 124 8.97 16.04 6.86
C VAL A 124 7.50 16.40 6.69
N LEU A 125 6.70 16.39 7.76
CA LEU A 125 5.24 16.58 7.68
C LEU A 125 4.82 17.89 7.00
N PRO A 126 5.42 19.06 7.28
CA PRO A 126 5.06 20.28 6.57
C PRO A 126 5.34 20.21 5.06
N CYS A 127 6.38 19.47 4.65
CA CYS A 127 6.71 19.29 3.23
C CYS A 127 5.70 18.38 2.54
N ILE A 128 5.32 17.26 3.16
CA ILE A 128 4.27 16.37 2.64
C ILE A 128 2.94 17.11 2.52
N LEU A 129 2.54 17.85 3.57
CA LEU A 129 1.30 18.64 3.57
C LEU A 129 1.24 19.66 2.43
N ASN A 130 2.38 20.29 2.10
CA ASN A 130 2.46 21.18 0.94
C ASN A 130 2.36 20.41 -0.39
N ALA A 131 2.96 19.22 -0.48
CA ALA A 131 2.88 18.37 -1.67
C ALA A 131 1.46 17.84 -1.95
N LEU A 132 0.60 17.71 -0.92
CA LEU A 132 -0.83 17.40 -1.10
C LEU A 132 -1.60 18.51 -1.85
N GLU A 133 -1.06 19.72 -1.92
CA GLU A 133 -1.63 20.85 -2.67
C GLU A 133 -1.04 20.99 -4.09
N ASP A 134 -0.24 20.03 -4.56
CA ASP A 134 0.41 20.13 -5.87
C ASP A 134 -0.61 20.34 -7.01
N PRO A 135 -0.28 21.09 -8.08
CA PRO A 135 -1.17 21.14 -9.24
C PRO A 135 -1.33 19.79 -9.96
N SER A 136 -0.37 18.87 -9.83
CA SER A 136 -0.39 17.56 -10.47
C SER A 136 -1.04 16.51 -9.58
N ASP A 137 -2.06 15.82 -10.09
CA ASP A 137 -2.71 14.73 -9.36
C ASP A 137 -1.76 13.53 -9.15
N GLU A 138 -0.83 13.27 -10.06
CA GLU A 138 0.18 12.21 -9.89
C GLU A 138 1.10 12.48 -8.70
N VAL A 139 1.49 13.75 -8.49
CA VAL A 139 2.30 14.15 -7.34
C VAL A 139 1.48 14.03 -6.05
N LYS A 140 0.20 14.43 -6.07
CA LYS A 140 -0.68 14.28 -4.90
C LYS A 140 -0.84 12.81 -4.50
N GLU A 141 -1.03 11.92 -5.46
CA GLU A 141 -1.21 10.49 -5.22
C GLU A 141 -0.01 9.90 -4.47
N LYS A 142 1.20 10.14 -4.99
CA LYS A 142 2.47 9.73 -4.34
C LYS A 142 2.66 10.42 -2.98
N SER A 143 2.14 11.62 -2.80
CA SER A 143 2.22 12.36 -1.54
C SER A 143 1.23 11.85 -0.48
N TYR A 144 0.05 11.38 -0.87
CA TYR A 144 -0.87 10.68 0.03
C TYR A 144 -0.29 9.35 0.48
N TYR A 145 0.32 8.60 -0.44
CA TYR A 145 1.09 7.40 -0.11
C TYR A 145 2.18 7.69 0.93
N ALA A 146 3.03 8.69 0.69
CA ALA A 146 4.07 9.09 1.63
C ALA A 146 3.49 9.53 2.99
N LEU A 147 2.35 10.23 2.99
CA LEU A 147 1.70 10.63 4.23
C LEU A 147 1.18 9.42 5.02
N ALA A 148 0.53 8.47 4.33
CA ALA A 148 -0.01 7.26 4.95
C ALA A 148 1.10 6.47 5.63
N ALA A 149 2.14 6.11 4.87
CA ALA A 149 3.31 5.38 5.37
C ALA A 149 4.00 6.11 6.54
N PHE A 150 4.14 7.44 6.47
CA PHE A 150 4.77 8.19 7.55
C PHE A 150 3.92 8.21 8.81
N CYS A 151 2.60 8.36 8.68
CA CYS A 151 1.69 8.42 9.81
C CYS A 151 1.50 7.07 10.51
N GLU A 152 1.68 5.95 9.81
CA GLU A 152 1.46 4.60 10.35
C GLU A 152 2.24 4.33 11.65
N ASP A 153 3.50 4.78 11.71
CA ASP A 153 4.38 4.55 12.87
C ASP A 153 4.49 5.75 13.84
N MET A 154 3.76 6.85 13.62
CA MET A 154 3.95 8.08 14.43
C MET A 154 3.53 7.94 15.90
N GLY A 155 2.52 7.10 16.19
CA GLY A 155 1.90 7.05 17.52
C GLY A 155 1.53 8.44 18.06
N GLU A 156 1.88 8.73 19.31
CA GLU A 156 1.55 10.00 19.98
C GLU A 156 2.19 11.25 19.34
N ASP A 157 3.25 11.11 18.54
CA ASP A 157 3.90 12.25 17.88
C ASP A 157 3.00 12.90 16.81
N ILE A 158 1.91 12.22 16.39
CA ILE A 158 0.92 12.78 15.46
C ILE A 158 0.04 13.84 16.12
N LEU A 159 -0.12 13.83 17.45
CA LEU A 159 -1.13 14.62 18.16
C LEU A 159 -1.04 16.13 17.90
N PRO A 160 0.15 16.76 17.83
CA PRO A 160 0.27 18.18 17.49
C PRO A 160 -0.20 18.53 16.07
N TYR A 161 -0.23 17.55 15.16
CA TYR A 161 -0.58 17.71 13.75
C TYR A 161 -1.96 17.14 13.39
N LEU A 162 -2.60 16.42 14.31
CA LEU A 162 -3.83 15.69 14.06
C LEU A 162 -4.94 16.58 13.46
N GLU A 163 -5.25 17.72 14.09
CA GLU A 163 -6.31 18.60 13.61
C GLU A 163 -6.00 19.19 12.21
N PRO A 164 -4.81 19.77 11.94
CA PRO A 164 -4.44 20.19 10.59
C PRO A 164 -4.51 19.08 9.54
N LEU A 165 -4.03 17.88 9.88
CA LEU A 165 -4.02 16.72 8.98
C LEU A 165 -5.44 16.30 8.61
N ILE A 166 -6.28 16.04 9.62
CA ILE A 166 -7.63 15.53 9.36
C ILE A 166 -8.52 16.56 8.67
N CYS A 167 -8.39 17.85 9.01
CA CYS A 167 -9.11 18.91 8.32
C CYS A 167 -8.74 18.96 6.83
N ARG A 168 -7.45 18.81 6.51
CA ARG A 168 -6.96 18.76 5.13
C ARG A 168 -7.50 17.55 4.39
N LEU A 169 -7.34 16.36 4.95
CA LEU A 169 -7.73 15.10 4.33
C LEU A 169 -9.24 15.04 4.05
N VAL A 170 -10.07 15.50 4.98
CA VAL A 170 -11.53 15.54 4.79
C VAL A 170 -11.91 16.46 3.63
N ILE A 171 -11.29 17.63 3.50
CA ILE A 171 -11.53 18.54 2.36
C ILE A 171 -11.09 17.89 1.05
N SER A 172 -9.90 17.30 1.03
CA SER A 172 -9.36 16.62 -0.15
C SER A 172 -10.25 15.47 -0.61
N LEU A 173 -10.71 14.61 0.32
CA LEU A 173 -11.57 13.49 0.02
C LEU A 173 -12.90 13.92 -0.63
N GLN A 174 -13.42 15.11 -0.32
CA GLN A 174 -14.66 15.64 -0.91
C GLN A 174 -14.49 16.23 -2.32
N SER A 175 -13.29 16.67 -2.67
CA SER A 175 -13.03 17.50 -3.84
C SER A 175 -12.13 16.85 -4.90
N SER A 176 -11.50 15.72 -4.57
CA SER A 176 -10.55 15.03 -5.44
C SER A 176 -11.22 14.00 -6.36
N PRO A 177 -10.61 13.68 -7.52
CA PRO A 177 -10.99 12.53 -8.35
C PRO A 177 -10.82 11.19 -7.61
N ARG A 178 -11.43 10.13 -8.16
CA ARG A 178 -11.57 8.82 -7.49
C ARG A 178 -10.24 8.19 -7.03
N ASN A 179 -9.23 8.16 -7.89
CA ASN A 179 -7.89 7.63 -7.57
C ASN A 179 -7.25 8.35 -6.37
N LEU A 180 -7.43 9.68 -6.28
CA LEU A 180 -6.93 10.46 -5.15
C LEU A 180 -7.77 10.28 -3.88
N GLN A 181 -9.07 9.97 -4.02
CA GLN A 181 -9.90 9.63 -2.87
C GLN A 181 -9.43 8.31 -2.21
N GLU A 182 -9.00 7.34 -3.00
CA GLU A 182 -8.48 6.04 -2.52
C GLU A 182 -7.23 6.20 -1.67
N THR A 183 -6.23 6.92 -2.17
CA THR A 183 -4.98 7.18 -1.43
C THR A 183 -5.21 8.12 -0.24
N CYS A 184 -6.11 9.11 -0.37
CA CYS A 184 -6.53 9.96 0.74
C CYS A 184 -7.21 9.16 1.87
N MET A 185 -8.04 8.16 1.54
CA MET A 185 -8.64 7.27 2.54
C MET A 185 -7.58 6.47 3.31
N SER A 186 -6.56 5.96 2.62
CA SER A 186 -5.44 5.25 3.25
C SER A 186 -4.68 6.15 4.25
N ALA A 187 -4.45 7.41 3.88
CA ALA A 187 -3.86 8.40 4.79
C ALA A 187 -4.77 8.70 6.00
N ILE A 188 -6.09 8.81 5.80
CA ILE A 188 -7.04 8.98 6.92
C ILE A 188 -6.98 7.77 7.87
N GLY A 189 -6.92 6.55 7.33
CA GLY A 189 -6.76 5.32 8.10
C GLY A 189 -5.50 5.36 8.97
N SER A 190 -4.35 5.67 8.36
CA SER A 190 -3.06 5.76 9.06
C SER A 190 -3.07 6.81 10.17
N VAL A 191 -3.63 8.00 9.90
CA VAL A 191 -3.81 9.06 10.90
C VAL A 191 -4.72 8.60 12.05
N ALA A 192 -5.80 7.88 11.75
CA ALA A 192 -6.72 7.35 12.75
C ALA A 192 -6.08 6.27 13.62
N ALA A 193 -5.29 5.37 13.02
CA ALA A 193 -4.54 4.35 13.73
C ALA A 193 -3.56 4.98 14.72
N ALA A 194 -2.72 5.91 14.27
CA ALA A 194 -1.71 6.56 15.12
C ALA A 194 -2.32 7.45 16.22
N ALA A 195 -3.42 8.14 15.93
CA ALA A 195 -4.06 9.04 16.90
C ALA A 195 -4.90 8.30 17.96
N GLU A 196 -5.26 7.04 17.72
CA GLU A 196 -6.12 6.23 18.58
C GLU A 196 -7.34 7.02 19.10
N GLN A 197 -7.53 7.07 20.43
CA GLN A 197 -8.66 7.75 21.09
C GLN A 197 -8.71 9.26 20.80
N ALA A 198 -7.59 9.89 20.42
CA ALA A 198 -7.57 11.30 20.04
C ALA A 198 -8.32 11.56 18.72
N PHE A 199 -8.59 10.51 17.92
CA PHE A 199 -9.35 10.61 16.68
C PHE A 199 -10.87 10.75 16.89
N ILE A 200 -11.39 10.45 18.09
CA ILE A 200 -12.83 10.47 18.41
C ILE A 200 -13.58 11.73 17.93
N PRO A 201 -13.06 12.96 18.10
CA PRO A 201 -13.76 14.17 17.66
C PRO A 201 -14.03 14.23 16.14
N TYR A 202 -13.28 13.48 15.34
CA TYR A 202 -13.36 13.50 13.87
C TYR A 202 -14.10 12.29 13.30
N ALA A 203 -14.25 11.23 14.10
CA ALA A 203 -14.77 9.94 13.67
C ALA A 203 -16.17 10.01 13.03
N GLU A 204 -17.11 10.76 13.62
CA GLU A 204 -18.48 10.86 13.08
C GLU A 204 -18.49 11.36 11.64
N LYS A 205 -17.68 12.39 11.35
CA LYS A 205 -17.60 12.98 10.01
C LYS A 205 -16.97 12.02 9.01
N VAL A 206 -15.91 11.32 9.40
CA VAL A 206 -15.21 10.35 8.56
C VAL A 206 -16.11 9.16 8.26
N LEU A 207 -16.76 8.58 9.28
CA LEU A 207 -17.67 7.44 9.13
C LEU A 207 -18.84 7.75 8.21
N GLU A 208 -19.44 8.94 8.30
CA GLU A 208 -20.52 9.36 7.40
C GLU A 208 -20.04 9.45 5.94
N MET A 209 -18.80 9.87 5.71
CA MET A 209 -18.21 9.87 4.36
C MET A 209 -17.96 8.45 3.86
N MET A 210 -17.34 7.59 4.67
CA MET A 210 -17.04 6.20 4.31
C MET A 210 -18.31 5.42 3.95
N LYS A 211 -19.41 5.66 4.67
CA LYS A 211 -20.71 5.07 4.38
C LYS A 211 -21.18 5.30 2.94
N GLY A 212 -20.88 6.47 2.37
CA GLY A 212 -21.19 6.78 0.97
C GLY A 212 -20.40 5.94 -0.03
N PHE A 213 -19.14 5.62 0.27
CA PHE A 213 -18.30 4.76 -0.57
C PHE A 213 -18.63 3.27 -0.41
N MET A 214 -18.96 2.82 0.81
CA MET A 214 -19.24 1.42 1.12
C MET A 214 -20.48 0.84 0.43
N VAL A 215 -21.29 1.66 -0.23
CA VAL A 215 -22.49 1.24 -0.98
C VAL A 215 -22.31 1.31 -2.50
N LEU A 216 -21.13 1.73 -2.99
CA LEU A 216 -20.85 1.78 -4.42
C LEU A 216 -20.73 0.37 -5.00
N THR A 217 -21.26 0.16 -6.21
CA THR A 217 -21.35 -1.18 -6.84
C THR A 217 -20.80 -1.22 -8.25
N LYS A 218 -20.26 -0.10 -8.75
CA LYS A 218 -19.64 -0.07 -10.07
C LYS A 218 -18.20 -0.54 -9.96
N ASP A 219 -17.73 -1.25 -10.98
CA ASP A 219 -16.35 -1.76 -11.06
C ASP A 219 -15.31 -0.65 -10.84
N GLU A 220 -15.52 0.53 -11.43
CA GLU A 220 -14.64 1.71 -11.27
C GLU A 220 -14.56 2.27 -9.83
N ASP A 221 -15.48 1.87 -8.95
CA ASP A 221 -15.58 2.36 -7.58
C ASP A 221 -15.18 1.29 -6.53
N LEU A 222 -14.86 0.05 -6.94
CA LEU A 222 -14.66 -1.06 -6.00
C LEU A 222 -13.39 -0.91 -5.15
N CYS A 223 -12.31 -0.35 -5.70
CA CYS A 223 -11.11 0.00 -4.93
C CYS A 223 -11.45 1.01 -3.81
N ALA A 224 -12.12 2.12 -4.15
CA ALA A 224 -12.58 3.09 -3.18
C ALA A 224 -13.52 2.50 -2.12
N ARG A 225 -14.40 1.57 -2.50
CA ARG A 225 -15.25 0.83 -1.55
C ARG A 225 -14.44 -0.06 -0.61
N ALA A 226 -13.40 -0.73 -1.12
CA ALA A 226 -12.48 -1.55 -0.34
C ALA A 226 -11.77 -0.68 0.71
N ARG A 227 -11.15 0.41 0.28
CA ARG A 227 -10.46 1.38 1.16
C ARG A 227 -11.39 1.99 2.20
N ALA A 228 -12.61 2.34 1.82
CA ALA A 228 -13.60 2.85 2.78
C ALA A 228 -13.95 1.81 3.86
N THR A 229 -14.04 0.54 3.48
CA THR A 229 -14.35 -0.57 4.41
C THR A 229 -13.23 -0.77 5.42
N GLU A 230 -11.98 -0.72 4.96
CA GLU A 230 -10.78 -0.76 5.80
C GLU A 230 -10.76 0.41 6.80
N VAL A 231 -10.94 1.64 6.32
CA VAL A 231 -10.93 2.86 7.16
C VAL A 231 -12.01 2.79 8.24
N VAL A 232 -13.21 2.29 7.94
CA VAL A 232 -14.26 2.12 8.97
C VAL A 232 -13.79 1.15 10.07
N GLY A 233 -13.09 0.08 9.72
CA GLY A 233 -12.51 -0.85 10.68
C GLY A 233 -11.48 -0.18 11.59
N ILE A 234 -10.55 0.59 11.00
CA ILE A 234 -9.51 1.31 11.74
C ILE A 234 -10.13 2.38 12.66
N VAL A 235 -11.07 3.19 12.15
CA VAL A 235 -11.77 4.18 12.97
C VAL A 235 -12.57 3.49 14.09
N ALA A 236 -13.14 2.32 13.84
CA ALA A 236 -13.83 1.56 14.87
C ALA A 236 -12.88 1.19 16.03
N MET A 237 -11.66 0.75 15.71
CA MET A 237 -10.62 0.43 16.70
C MET A 237 -10.24 1.67 17.52
N ALA A 238 -9.96 2.78 16.83
CA ALA A 238 -9.58 4.06 17.45
C ALA A 238 -10.68 4.63 18.37
N VAL A 239 -11.95 4.47 18.01
CA VAL A 239 -13.10 5.00 18.77
C VAL A 239 -13.55 4.07 19.90
N GLY A 240 -13.39 2.76 19.71
CA GLY A 240 -13.72 1.73 20.68
C GLY A 240 -15.21 1.40 20.80
N ARG A 241 -15.47 0.30 21.53
CA ARG A 241 -16.77 -0.39 21.59
C ARG A 241 -17.95 0.50 21.99
N THR A 242 -17.81 1.27 23.07
CA THR A 242 -18.93 2.00 23.70
C THR A 242 -19.64 2.96 22.74
N ARG A 243 -18.90 3.52 21.78
CA ARG A 243 -19.45 4.46 20.79
C ARG A 243 -19.79 3.76 19.47
N MET A 244 -19.03 2.72 19.10
CA MET A 244 -19.19 2.01 17.83
C MET A 244 -20.34 0.99 17.82
N GLU A 245 -20.63 0.29 18.93
CA GLU A 245 -21.54 -0.86 18.97
C GLU A 245 -22.95 -0.54 18.41
N ALA A 246 -23.49 0.65 18.71
CA ALA A 246 -24.81 1.05 18.22
C ALA A 246 -24.83 1.50 16.75
N ILE A 247 -23.68 1.88 16.17
CA ILE A 247 -23.58 2.44 14.82
C ILE A 247 -22.99 1.47 13.80
N LEU A 248 -22.38 0.36 14.25
CA LEU A 248 -21.80 -0.67 13.39
C LEU A 248 -22.77 -1.45 12.49
N PRO A 249 -24.04 -1.73 12.86
CA PRO A 249 -24.88 -2.63 12.06
C PRO A 249 -25.02 -2.24 10.57
N PRO A 250 -25.25 -0.97 10.19
CA PRO A 250 -25.30 -0.59 8.77
C PRO A 250 -23.97 -0.79 8.02
N PHE A 251 -22.83 -0.64 8.70
CA PHE A 251 -21.51 -0.89 8.11
C PHE A 251 -21.27 -2.39 7.90
N ILE A 252 -21.68 -3.22 8.86
CA ILE A 252 -21.62 -4.69 8.74
C ILE A 252 -22.51 -5.17 7.59
N GLU A 253 -23.72 -4.64 7.44
CA GLU A 253 -24.61 -4.96 6.32
C GLU A 253 -23.98 -4.57 4.97
N ALA A 254 -23.38 -3.38 4.88
CA ALA A 254 -22.69 -2.92 3.67
C ALA A 254 -21.47 -3.79 3.34
N ALA A 255 -20.66 -4.14 4.35
CA ALA A 255 -19.53 -5.07 4.23
C ALA A 255 -19.96 -6.45 3.69
N ILE A 256 -20.98 -7.07 4.31
CA ILE A 256 -21.51 -8.37 3.86
C ILE A 256 -22.01 -8.28 2.41
N SER A 257 -22.70 -7.21 2.03
CA SER A 257 -23.17 -7.03 0.65
C SER A 257 -22.03 -6.93 -0.38
N GLY A 258 -20.84 -6.51 0.05
CA GLY A 258 -19.65 -6.37 -0.79
C GLY A 258 -19.15 -7.68 -1.36
N PHE A 259 -19.36 -8.81 -0.67
CA PHE A 259 -18.99 -10.14 -1.17
C PHE A 259 -19.71 -10.52 -2.47
N GLY A 260 -20.84 -9.89 -2.78
CA GLY A 260 -21.57 -10.08 -4.03
C GLY A 260 -20.95 -9.40 -5.25
N LEU A 261 -19.89 -8.60 -5.10
CA LEU A 261 -19.27 -7.81 -6.17
C LEU A 261 -18.03 -8.46 -6.80
N ASP A 262 -17.70 -9.69 -6.41
CA ASP A 262 -16.60 -10.52 -6.95
C ASP A 262 -15.27 -9.77 -7.19
N TYR A 263 -14.84 -8.96 -6.20
CA TYR A 263 -13.59 -8.21 -6.22
C TYR A 263 -12.74 -8.61 -5.02
N SER A 264 -11.58 -9.22 -5.28
CA SER A 264 -10.76 -9.88 -4.25
C SER A 264 -10.23 -8.91 -3.19
N GLU A 265 -9.72 -7.74 -3.60
CA GLU A 265 -9.22 -6.71 -2.67
C GLU A 265 -10.33 -6.17 -1.75
N LEU A 266 -11.57 -6.04 -2.25
CA LEU A 266 -12.71 -5.70 -1.38
C LEU A 266 -12.98 -6.81 -0.37
N ARG A 267 -12.95 -8.08 -0.77
CA ARG A 267 -13.19 -9.20 0.16
C ARG A 267 -12.07 -9.31 1.20
N GLU A 268 -10.82 -9.10 0.79
CA GLU A 268 -9.66 -9.01 1.68
C GLU A 268 -9.85 -7.94 2.77
N TYR A 269 -10.07 -6.69 2.38
CA TYR A 269 -10.30 -5.60 3.34
C TYR A 269 -11.58 -5.76 4.15
N THR A 270 -12.58 -6.45 3.62
CA THR A 270 -13.78 -6.79 4.39
C THR A 270 -13.50 -7.81 5.49
N HIS A 271 -12.62 -8.79 5.27
CA HIS A 271 -12.16 -9.71 6.32
C HIS A 271 -11.33 -8.97 7.39
N GLY A 272 -10.48 -8.03 6.98
CA GLY A 272 -9.79 -7.13 7.91
C GLY A 272 -10.77 -6.31 8.76
N PHE A 273 -11.80 -5.72 8.14
CA PHE A 273 -12.89 -5.02 8.84
C PHE A 273 -13.60 -5.94 9.86
N PHE A 274 -13.96 -7.16 9.48
CA PHE A 274 -14.59 -8.08 10.44
C PHE A 274 -13.68 -8.48 11.58
N SER A 275 -12.36 -8.58 11.36
CA SER A 275 -11.38 -8.84 12.42
C SER A 275 -11.39 -7.72 13.46
N ASN A 276 -11.32 -6.46 13.01
CA ASN A 276 -11.43 -5.28 13.88
C ASN A 276 -12.76 -5.26 14.66
N VAL A 277 -13.88 -5.55 13.98
CA VAL A 277 -15.20 -5.56 14.64
C VAL A 277 -15.32 -6.70 15.65
N ALA A 278 -14.75 -7.87 15.38
CA ALA A 278 -14.71 -8.98 16.32
C ALA A 278 -13.92 -8.61 17.58
N GLU A 279 -12.77 -7.97 17.42
CA GLU A 279 -11.95 -7.48 18.53
C GLU A 279 -12.70 -6.47 19.40
N ILE A 280 -13.36 -5.49 18.78
CA ILE A 280 -14.07 -4.44 19.49
C ILE A 280 -15.31 -4.96 20.22
N LEU A 281 -16.09 -5.84 19.58
CA LEU A 281 -17.36 -6.32 20.12
C LEU A 281 -17.20 -7.49 21.10
N ASP A 282 -16.07 -8.21 21.08
CA ASP A 282 -15.81 -9.40 21.91
C ASP A 282 -17.01 -10.37 21.80
N ASP A 283 -17.52 -10.89 22.92
CA ASP A 283 -18.69 -11.78 22.95
C ASP A 283 -19.93 -11.26 22.20
N SER A 284 -20.13 -9.94 22.03
CA SER A 284 -21.26 -9.38 21.25
C SER A 284 -21.16 -9.67 19.75
N PHE A 285 -19.97 -9.99 19.25
CA PHE A 285 -19.77 -10.37 17.84
C PHE A 285 -20.43 -11.72 17.50
N SER A 286 -20.76 -12.53 18.51
CA SER A 286 -21.42 -13.84 18.34
C SER A 286 -22.68 -13.80 17.48
N GLN A 287 -23.43 -12.70 17.50
CA GLN A 287 -24.63 -12.50 16.68
C GLN A 287 -24.34 -12.46 15.17
N TYR A 288 -23.11 -12.09 14.77
CA TYR A 288 -22.71 -11.97 13.37
C TYR A 288 -22.02 -13.22 12.83
N LEU A 289 -21.54 -14.13 13.70
CA LEU A 289 -20.87 -15.38 13.31
C LEU A 289 -21.65 -16.20 12.26
N PRO A 290 -22.99 -16.37 12.35
CA PRO A 290 -23.74 -17.12 11.34
C PRO A 290 -23.63 -16.55 9.91
N HIS A 291 -23.27 -15.27 9.78
CA HIS A 291 -23.18 -14.56 8.51
C HIS A 291 -21.74 -14.44 8.01
N VAL A 292 -20.79 -14.13 8.89
CA VAL A 292 -19.40 -13.84 8.50
C VAL A 292 -18.52 -15.09 8.39
N VAL A 293 -18.78 -16.13 9.21
CA VAL A 293 -17.99 -17.35 9.18
C VAL A 293 -18.10 -18.09 7.84
N PRO A 294 -19.29 -18.29 7.25
CA PRO A 294 -19.40 -18.91 5.94
C PRO A 294 -18.64 -18.14 4.84
N LEU A 295 -18.60 -16.81 4.91
CA LEU A 295 -17.88 -15.97 3.95
C LEU A 295 -16.37 -16.19 4.06
N ALA A 296 -15.83 -16.20 5.29
CA ALA A 296 -14.40 -16.47 5.51
C ALA A 296 -14.00 -17.87 5.04
N PHE A 297 -14.81 -18.90 5.33
CA PHE A 297 -14.56 -20.25 4.80
C PHE A 297 -14.67 -20.31 3.28
N SER A 298 -15.60 -19.57 2.67
CA SER A 298 -15.70 -19.50 1.21
C SER A 298 -14.41 -18.94 0.60
N SER A 299 -13.88 -17.84 1.17
CA SER A 299 -12.61 -17.25 0.73
C SER A 299 -11.43 -18.21 0.93
N CYS A 300 -11.32 -18.86 2.09
CA CYS A 300 -10.26 -19.84 2.36
C CYS A 300 -10.24 -21.01 1.36
N ASN A 301 -11.42 -21.41 0.87
CA ASN A 301 -11.60 -22.51 -0.06
C ASN A 301 -11.60 -22.09 -1.54
N LEU A 302 -11.29 -20.83 -1.86
CA LEU A 302 -11.12 -20.41 -3.26
C LEU A 302 -10.05 -21.26 -3.96
N ASP A 303 -10.16 -21.41 -5.27
CA ASP A 303 -9.08 -22.03 -6.05
C ASP A 303 -7.93 -21.03 -6.20
N ASP A 304 -6.70 -21.45 -5.85
CA ASP A 304 -5.48 -20.64 -6.01
C ASP A 304 -5.20 -20.34 -7.50
N GLY A 305 -5.85 -21.08 -8.39
CA GLY A 305 -5.83 -20.86 -9.82
C GLY A 305 -4.55 -21.36 -10.48
N SER A 306 -3.85 -22.32 -9.86
CA SER A 306 -2.63 -22.91 -10.42
C SER A 306 -2.94 -23.68 -11.71
N ALA A 307 -2.94 -22.98 -12.84
CA ALA A 307 -2.87 -23.63 -14.15
C ALA A 307 -1.43 -24.11 -14.32
N VAL A 308 -1.25 -25.43 -14.35
CA VAL A 308 -0.01 -26.06 -14.80
C VAL A 308 -0.17 -26.25 -16.29
N ASP A 309 0.45 -25.40 -17.10
CA ASP A 309 0.56 -25.66 -18.53
C ASP A 309 1.54 -26.84 -18.70
N ILE A 310 0.99 -28.04 -18.81
CA ILE A 310 1.72 -29.23 -19.22
C ILE A 310 1.66 -29.24 -20.75
N ASP A 311 2.75 -28.83 -21.40
CA ASP A 311 2.91 -29.08 -22.83
C ASP A 311 2.97 -30.60 -23.02
N ASP A 312 1.88 -31.19 -23.53
CA ASP A 312 1.98 -32.47 -24.24
C ASP A 312 2.89 -32.22 -25.44
N ALA A 313 4.11 -32.76 -25.38
CA ALA A 313 5.10 -32.64 -26.43
C ALA A 313 4.55 -33.21 -27.74
N ASP A 314 3.95 -32.37 -28.61
CA ASP A 314 3.72 -32.63 -30.04
C ASP A 314 3.13 -31.42 -30.82
N GLY A 315 3.55 -30.19 -30.51
CA GLY A 315 3.11 -28.99 -31.21
C GLY A 315 4.25 -28.05 -31.60
N VAL A 316 4.85 -28.26 -32.77
CA VAL A 316 5.83 -27.33 -33.34
C VAL A 316 5.12 -26.03 -33.76
N ASP A 317 5.33 -24.92 -33.05
CA ASP A 317 5.26 -23.60 -33.66
C ASP A 317 6.32 -22.63 -33.10
N ASN A 318 6.90 -21.85 -34.01
CA ASN A 318 8.17 -21.16 -33.90
C ASN A 318 8.02 -19.79 -33.21
N GLY A 319 8.78 -19.55 -32.15
CA GLY A 319 8.86 -18.18 -31.61
C GLY A 319 9.75 -17.92 -30.39
N PHE A 320 10.84 -18.66 -30.15
CA PHE A 320 11.82 -18.24 -29.13
C PHE A 320 13.21 -18.84 -29.39
N SER A 321 14.14 -18.01 -29.89
CA SER A 321 15.59 -18.25 -29.76
C SER A 321 15.98 -17.92 -28.32
N GLY A 322 16.60 -18.77 -27.50
CA GLY A 322 17.59 -19.78 -27.84
C GLY A 322 18.86 -19.44 -27.05
N VAL A 323 18.92 -19.85 -25.79
CA VAL A 323 20.19 -20.10 -25.09
C VAL A 323 20.27 -21.60 -24.85
N SER A 324 20.86 -22.28 -25.83
CA SER A 324 21.25 -23.68 -25.71
C SER A 324 22.59 -23.74 -24.97
N SER A 325 22.60 -24.53 -23.90
CA SER A 325 23.74 -25.32 -23.49
C SER A 325 23.15 -26.66 -23.07
N ASP A 326 23.18 -27.62 -23.99
CA ASP A 326 22.87 -29.03 -23.73
C ASP A 326 23.89 -29.62 -22.75
N ASP A 327 23.38 -30.38 -21.78
CA ASP A 327 23.67 -31.81 -21.57
C ASP A 327 23.20 -32.19 -20.16
N ASP A 328 22.03 -32.82 -20.05
CA ASP A 328 21.86 -34.12 -19.37
C ASP A 328 20.37 -34.50 -19.34
N ASP A 329 20.13 -35.75 -19.77
CA ASP A 329 18.86 -36.47 -19.80
C ASP A 329 18.19 -36.53 -18.42
N ASP A 330 17.04 -35.88 -18.27
CA ASP A 330 15.97 -36.32 -17.36
C ASP A 330 14.61 -35.90 -17.96
N ASP A 331 13.84 -36.90 -18.40
CA ASP A 331 12.44 -36.81 -18.84
C ASP A 331 11.51 -36.45 -17.65
N GLU A 332 11.67 -35.27 -17.07
CA GLU A 332 10.60 -34.65 -16.29
C GLU A 332 9.90 -33.59 -17.15
N PRO A 333 8.55 -33.65 -17.29
CA PRO A 333 7.82 -32.56 -17.93
C PRO A 333 8.11 -31.28 -17.14
N ARG A 334 8.91 -30.38 -17.73
CA ARG A 334 9.21 -29.07 -17.14
C ARG A 334 7.90 -28.30 -17.06
N VAL A 335 7.32 -28.22 -15.87
CA VAL A 335 6.28 -27.24 -15.54
C VAL A 335 6.85 -25.86 -15.85
N ARG A 336 6.48 -25.30 -17.01
CA ARG A 336 7.08 -24.04 -17.47
C ARG A 336 6.38 -22.82 -16.90
N ASN A 337 5.07 -22.88 -16.64
CA ASN A 337 4.32 -21.74 -16.11
C ASN A 337 3.33 -22.21 -15.03
N ILE A 338 3.50 -21.70 -13.80
CA ILE A 338 2.46 -21.71 -12.78
C ILE A 338 1.90 -20.29 -12.75
N SER A 339 0.67 -20.09 -13.19
CA SER A 339 -0.04 -18.84 -12.98
C SER A 339 -0.70 -18.88 -11.60
N VAL A 340 -0.39 -17.90 -10.74
CA VAL A 340 -0.98 -17.77 -9.40
C VAL A 340 -1.76 -16.47 -9.35
N ARG A 341 -3.00 -16.52 -8.84
CA ARG A 341 -3.82 -15.32 -8.63
C ARG A 341 -3.48 -14.70 -7.27
N THR A 342 -2.53 -13.77 -7.24
CA THR A 342 -2.04 -13.13 -5.99
C THR A 342 -3.18 -12.55 -5.14
N GLY A 343 -4.11 -11.80 -5.73
CA GLY A 343 -5.24 -11.24 -4.98
C GLY A 343 -6.16 -12.29 -4.33
N VAL A 344 -6.21 -13.53 -4.84
CA VAL A 344 -6.93 -14.63 -4.17
C VAL A 344 -6.15 -15.13 -2.96
N LEU A 345 -4.82 -15.14 -3.03
CA LEU A 345 -3.97 -15.50 -1.89
C LEU A 345 -4.06 -14.47 -0.77
N ASP A 346 -4.08 -13.17 -1.10
CA ASP A 346 -4.22 -12.10 -0.12
C ASP A 346 -5.59 -12.16 0.58
N GLU A 347 -6.67 -12.38 -0.20
CA GLU A 347 -8.01 -12.62 0.34
C GLU A 347 -8.04 -13.85 1.29
N LYS A 348 -7.37 -14.94 0.92
CA LYS A 348 -7.27 -16.15 1.74
C LYS A 348 -6.50 -15.90 3.04
N ALA A 349 -5.40 -15.16 2.97
CA ALA A 349 -4.61 -14.80 4.14
C ALA A 349 -5.46 -13.98 5.13
N ALA A 350 -6.14 -12.93 4.63
CA ALA A 350 -7.04 -12.11 5.42
C ALA A 350 -8.21 -12.91 6.01
N ALA A 351 -8.83 -13.80 5.23
CA ALA A 351 -9.91 -14.68 5.69
C ALA A 351 -9.45 -15.65 6.80
N THR A 352 -8.25 -16.20 6.68
CA THR A 352 -7.65 -17.11 7.67
C THR A 352 -7.37 -16.35 8.98
N GLN A 353 -6.83 -15.14 8.88
CA GLN A 353 -6.64 -14.27 10.04
C GLN A 353 -7.98 -13.94 10.71
N ALA A 354 -9.00 -13.58 9.93
CA ALA A 354 -10.33 -13.26 10.45
C ALA A 354 -10.96 -14.42 11.22
N ILE A 355 -10.84 -15.66 10.73
CA ILE A 355 -11.26 -16.86 11.47
C ILE A 355 -10.58 -16.95 12.85
N GLY A 356 -9.28 -16.68 12.90
CA GLY A 356 -8.51 -16.62 14.14
C GLY A 356 -9.06 -15.58 15.12
N PHE A 357 -9.37 -14.36 14.64
CA PHE A 357 -9.96 -13.30 15.44
C PHE A 357 -11.38 -13.64 15.91
N PHE A 358 -12.21 -14.24 15.05
CA PHE A 358 -13.56 -14.67 15.43
C PHE A 358 -13.50 -15.68 16.58
N ALA A 359 -12.61 -16.66 16.50
CA ALA A 359 -12.42 -17.65 17.56
C ALA A 359 -11.85 -17.02 18.85
N LEU A 360 -10.85 -16.14 18.73
CA LEU A 360 -10.20 -15.46 19.85
C LEU A 360 -11.19 -14.62 20.66
N HIS A 361 -12.01 -13.83 19.97
CA HIS A 361 -12.88 -12.84 20.60
C HIS A 361 -14.28 -13.37 20.94
N THR A 362 -14.76 -14.44 20.32
CA THR A 362 -16.08 -15.01 20.67
C THR A 362 -16.01 -16.32 21.47
N LYS A 363 -14.80 -16.89 21.63
CA LYS A 363 -14.49 -18.01 22.52
C LYS A 363 -15.45 -19.19 22.29
N SER A 364 -16.22 -19.58 23.31
CA SER A 364 -17.15 -20.71 23.23
C SER A 364 -18.26 -20.55 22.19
N ALA A 365 -18.59 -19.31 21.80
CA ALA A 365 -19.59 -19.08 20.76
C ALA A 365 -19.10 -19.50 19.37
N TYR A 366 -17.77 -19.59 19.16
CA TYR A 366 -17.19 -20.09 17.91
C TYR A 366 -17.19 -21.62 17.80
N ALA A 367 -17.32 -22.35 18.91
CA ALA A 367 -17.24 -23.82 18.93
C ALA A 367 -18.15 -24.60 17.95
N PRO A 368 -19.33 -24.09 17.53
CA PRO A 368 -20.17 -24.77 16.53
C PRO A 368 -19.65 -24.69 15.09
N TYR A 369 -18.67 -23.82 14.81
CA TYR A 369 -18.12 -23.59 13.49
C TYR A 369 -16.90 -24.51 13.25
N PRO A 370 -16.69 -24.96 12.00
CA PRO A 370 -15.70 -25.98 11.66
C PRO A 370 -14.25 -25.54 11.85
#